data_AF-A0A399RDX1-F1
#
_entry.id   AF-A0A399RDX1-F1
#
_cell.length_a   1.000
_cell.length_b   1.000
_cell.length_c   1.000
_cell.angle_alpha   90.00
_cell.angle_beta   90.00
_cell.angle_gamma   90.00
#
_symmetry.space_group_name_H-M   'P 1'
#
loop_
_entity.id
_entity.type
_entity.pdbx_description
1 polymer ?
#
loop_
_entity_poly.entity_id
_entity_poly.type
_entity_poly.pdbx_seq_one_letter_code
_entity_poly.pdbx_strand_id
1 'polypeptide(L)'
;MLDLIDEIIEHPFNVIGLGDREKFHTGMLSYLINQLSPEASMKLISVMWNRPMPTHLPSRIVAEVEVKSTDLVISCDGAVTYVAEMKLKSLLHGNQQLDFARNFPAAQATILGLFEKAPYVSFPRLLTENFADRGAIEGIEDDAQRLIRLWLNYLEMLSNLTQQFEDLGLKSLPDADRVRDRLRVAKLEGIFEAWRHWLVQEKLADLPAGMRVSESNTHGRHLTDWGRKFRGVELGIQWQTDSAKLFASVPNDASDDMRCTRDKLLEDALTVYCSEFNERTGFSLSNGKWFRSATVGKIDCFRDLGVAVAELRPRIEFVNRYCDQQH
;
A
#
# COMPACT_ATOMS: atom_id res chain seq x y z
N MET A 1 -14.51 2.42 16.25
CA MET A 1 -13.43 2.94 15.39
C MET A 1 -12.68 4.12 16.00
N LEU A 2 -13.31 5.29 16.22
CA LEU A 2 -12.59 6.47 16.75
C LEU A 2 -11.87 6.20 18.07
N ASP A 3 -12.55 5.59 19.04
CA ASP A 3 -11.95 5.26 20.35
C ASP A 3 -10.70 4.37 20.20
N LEU A 4 -10.75 3.37 19.29
CA LEU A 4 -9.60 2.51 19.00
C LEU A 4 -8.44 3.27 18.34
N ILE A 5 -8.73 4.24 17.46
CA ILE A 5 -7.68 5.09 16.88
C ILE A 5 -7.06 5.96 17.98
N ASP A 6 -7.87 6.45 18.93
CA ASP A 6 -7.40 7.24 20.07
C ASP A 6 -6.48 6.40 20.97
N GLU A 7 -6.86 5.16 21.28
CA GLU A 7 -6.00 4.20 22.00
C GLU A 7 -4.69 3.94 21.26
N ILE A 8 -4.73 3.76 19.94
CA ILE A 8 -3.52 3.57 19.12
C ILE A 8 -2.61 4.80 19.22
N ILE A 9 -3.17 6.02 19.16
CA ILE A 9 -2.39 7.27 19.27
C ILE A 9 -1.71 7.37 20.63
N GLU A 10 -2.42 6.99 21.69
CA GLU A 10 -1.93 7.05 23.07
C GLU A 10 -1.00 5.88 23.44
N HIS A 11 -0.97 4.82 22.61
CA HIS A 11 -0.10 3.68 22.82
C HIS A 11 1.38 4.11 22.90
N PRO A 12 2.19 3.58 23.84
CA PRO A 12 3.57 4.01 24.06
C PRO A 12 4.45 4.05 22.79
N PHE A 13 4.25 3.10 21.88
CA PHE A 13 4.99 3.05 20.61
C PHE A 13 4.67 4.19 19.65
N ASN A 14 3.50 4.80 19.73
CA ASN A 14 3.18 6.00 18.98
C ASN A 14 3.61 7.27 19.69
N VAL A 15 3.51 7.30 21.02
CA VAL A 15 3.98 8.44 21.84
C VAL A 15 5.49 8.66 21.72
N ILE A 16 6.28 7.58 21.71
CA ILE A 16 7.75 7.65 21.53
C ILE A 16 8.11 8.11 20.11
N GLY A 17 7.16 8.14 19.18
CA GLY A 17 7.34 8.75 17.87
C GLY A 17 8.28 7.96 16.98
N LEU A 18 8.08 6.64 16.88
CA LEU A 18 8.87 5.75 16.03
C LEU A 18 9.08 6.36 14.63
N GLY A 19 10.31 6.77 14.35
CA GLY A 19 10.69 7.42 13.08
C GLY A 19 10.49 6.45 11.92
N ASP A 20 10.94 5.20 12.10
CA ASP A 20 10.72 4.13 11.14
C ASP A 20 9.93 2.94 11.69
N ARG A 21 8.65 2.85 11.33
CA ARG A 21 7.76 1.77 11.78
C ARG A 21 8.12 0.43 11.14
N GLU A 22 8.43 0.41 9.85
CA GLU A 22 8.72 -0.83 9.13
C GLU A 22 9.95 -1.50 9.76
N LYS A 23 11.02 -0.73 9.98
CA LYS A 23 12.24 -1.19 10.66
C LYS A 23 12.02 -1.60 12.11
N PHE A 24 11.16 -0.89 12.84
CA PHE A 24 10.81 -1.29 14.20
C PHE A 24 10.14 -2.67 14.22
N HIS A 25 9.16 -2.91 13.35
CA HIS A 25 8.45 -4.19 13.30
C HIS A 25 9.35 -5.34 12.81
N THR A 26 10.21 -5.10 11.82
CA THR A 26 11.18 -6.13 11.37
C THR A 26 12.26 -6.40 12.41
N GLY A 27 12.70 -5.39 13.15
CA GLY A 27 13.61 -5.53 14.29
C GLY A 27 13.01 -6.39 15.41
N MET A 28 11.75 -6.12 15.80
CA MET A 28 11.04 -6.93 16.79
C MET A 28 10.86 -8.39 16.33
N LEU A 29 10.56 -8.62 15.04
CA LEU A 29 10.50 -9.95 14.45
C LEU A 29 11.85 -10.68 14.48
N SER A 30 12.93 -10.03 14.02
CA SER A 30 14.27 -10.59 14.04
C SER A 30 14.70 -10.94 15.46
N TYR A 31 14.45 -10.04 16.42
CA TYR A 31 14.71 -10.31 17.83
C TYR A 31 13.94 -11.55 18.31
N LEU A 32 12.63 -11.59 18.10
CA LEU A 32 11.79 -12.71 18.52
C LEU A 32 12.26 -14.05 17.92
N ILE A 33 12.51 -14.11 16.61
CA ILE A 33 12.97 -15.32 15.91
C ILE A 33 14.33 -15.82 16.46
N ASN A 34 15.22 -14.90 16.81
CA ASN A 34 16.54 -15.25 17.35
C ASN A 34 16.50 -15.70 18.83
N GLN A 35 15.46 -15.33 19.58
CA GLN A 35 15.31 -15.73 20.98
C GLN A 35 14.50 -17.01 21.18
N LEU A 36 13.60 -17.33 20.25
CA LEU A 36 12.76 -18.51 20.30
C LEU A 36 13.54 -19.80 19.98
N SER A 37 13.01 -20.94 20.44
CA SER A 37 13.52 -22.25 20.01
C SER A 37 13.35 -22.46 18.50
N PRO A 38 14.16 -23.31 17.84
CA PRO A 38 14.00 -23.58 16.42
C PRO A 38 12.59 -24.02 16.01
N GLU A 39 11.91 -24.78 16.86
CA GLU A 39 10.52 -25.20 16.64
C GLU A 39 9.55 -24.01 16.66
N ALA A 40 9.62 -23.15 17.69
CA ALA A 40 8.75 -21.99 17.83
C ALA A 40 9.01 -20.95 16.73
N SER A 41 10.28 -20.73 16.38
CA SER A 41 10.67 -19.88 15.25
C SER A 41 10.17 -20.42 13.92
N MET A 42 10.30 -21.73 13.66
CA MET A 42 9.74 -22.32 12.45
C MET A 42 8.22 -22.22 12.40
N LYS A 43 7.53 -22.36 13.54
CA LYS A 43 6.07 -22.17 13.60
C LYS A 43 5.69 -20.77 13.14
N LEU A 44 6.36 -19.73 13.63
CA LEU A 44 6.15 -18.35 13.19
C LEU A 44 6.43 -18.16 11.70
N ILE A 45 7.55 -18.69 11.21
CA ILE A 45 7.96 -18.59 9.80
C ILE A 45 6.93 -19.30 8.90
N SER A 46 6.50 -20.51 9.27
CA SER A 46 5.49 -21.26 8.54
C SER A 46 4.19 -20.48 8.42
N VAL A 47 3.76 -19.80 9.49
CA VAL A 47 2.59 -18.93 9.44
C VAL A 47 2.83 -17.73 8.51
N MET A 48 3.94 -16.99 8.69
CA MET A 48 4.30 -15.80 7.89
C MET A 48 4.38 -16.06 6.38
N TRP A 49 4.78 -17.26 5.98
CA TRP A 49 4.86 -17.68 4.58
C TRP A 49 3.65 -18.52 4.12
N ASN A 50 2.64 -18.71 4.97
CA ASN A 50 1.49 -19.58 4.74
C ASN A 50 1.89 -20.98 4.22
N ARG A 51 2.78 -21.65 4.96
CA ARG A 51 3.33 -22.97 4.64
C ARG A 51 3.17 -23.94 5.80
N PRO A 52 3.05 -25.25 5.49
CA PRO A 52 3.09 -26.25 6.53
C PRO A 52 4.43 -26.22 7.28
N MET A 53 4.41 -26.63 8.54
CA MET A 53 5.63 -26.88 9.30
C MET A 53 6.48 -27.94 8.58
N PRO A 54 7.80 -27.71 8.43
CA PRO A 54 8.66 -28.71 7.84
C PRO A 54 8.76 -29.95 8.75
N THR A 55 8.90 -31.13 8.15
CA THR A 55 9.09 -32.39 8.88
C THR A 55 10.46 -32.48 9.56
N HIS A 56 11.44 -31.74 9.04
CA HIS A 56 12.77 -31.61 9.61
C HIS A 56 12.98 -30.15 10.02
N LEU A 57 13.17 -29.93 11.32
CA LEU A 57 13.49 -28.61 11.85
C LEU A 57 14.96 -28.31 11.61
N PRO A 58 15.31 -27.07 11.21
CA PRO A 58 16.70 -26.66 11.14
C PRO A 58 17.32 -26.66 12.53
N SER A 59 18.62 -27.00 12.59
CA SER A 59 19.37 -26.98 13.85
C SER A 59 19.64 -25.55 14.33
N ARG A 60 19.73 -24.61 13.39
CA ARG A 60 19.98 -23.19 13.67
C ARG A 60 19.12 -22.32 12.76
N ILE A 61 18.50 -21.32 13.36
CA ILE A 61 17.77 -20.26 12.66
C ILE A 61 18.38 -18.93 13.08
N VAL A 62 18.63 -18.07 12.10
CA VAL A 62 19.13 -16.71 12.33
C VAL A 62 18.30 -15.76 11.49
N ALA A 63 17.76 -14.72 12.11
CA ALA A 63 17.04 -13.65 11.45
C ALA A 63 17.83 -12.34 11.54
N GLU A 64 18.04 -11.69 10.40
CA GLU A 64 18.80 -10.46 10.26
C GLU A 64 17.94 -9.41 9.54
N VAL A 65 18.18 -8.13 9.84
CA VAL A 65 17.46 -7.01 9.22
C VAL A 65 18.35 -6.26 8.24
N GLU A 66 17.75 -5.65 7.22
CA GLU A 66 18.40 -4.74 6.26
C GLU A 66 19.56 -5.37 5.45
N VAL A 67 19.54 -6.69 5.27
CA VAL A 67 20.59 -7.39 4.51
C VAL A 67 20.34 -7.24 3.02
N LYS A 68 21.29 -6.62 2.30
CA LYS A 68 21.19 -6.35 0.85
C LYS A 68 19.91 -5.57 0.46
N SER A 69 19.50 -4.62 1.29
CA SER A 69 18.27 -3.81 1.08
C SER A 69 16.98 -4.62 1.15
N THR A 70 16.98 -5.69 1.95
CA THR A 70 15.78 -6.47 2.29
C THR A 70 15.50 -6.31 3.78
N ASP A 71 14.24 -6.03 4.13
CA ASP A 71 13.88 -5.65 5.51
C ASP A 71 14.15 -6.78 6.53
N LEU A 72 13.87 -8.04 6.16
CA LEU A 72 14.09 -9.22 7.00
C LEU A 72 14.63 -10.40 6.17
N VAL A 73 15.74 -10.99 6.60
CA VAL A 73 16.37 -12.16 5.99
C VAL A 73 16.50 -13.26 7.05
N ILE A 74 16.03 -14.47 6.74
CA ILE A 74 16.09 -15.61 7.64
C ILE A 74 16.92 -16.72 7.00
N SER A 75 17.94 -17.13 7.74
CA SER A 75 18.83 -18.23 7.38
C SER A 75 18.54 -19.47 8.24
N CYS A 76 18.36 -20.61 7.58
CA CYS A 76 18.21 -21.92 8.21
C CYS A 76 19.47 -22.73 7.94
N ASP A 77 20.16 -23.19 8.98
CA ASP A 77 21.42 -23.92 8.90
C ASP A 77 22.48 -23.26 8.00
N GLY A 78 22.51 -21.92 8.02
CA GLY A 78 23.46 -21.09 7.26
C GLY A 78 23.03 -20.74 5.83
N ALA A 79 21.91 -21.28 5.33
CA ALA A 79 21.36 -20.94 4.03
C ALA A 79 20.21 -19.95 4.15
N VAL A 80 20.27 -18.84 3.39
CA VAL A 80 19.15 -17.90 3.30
C VAL A 80 17.95 -18.59 2.67
N THR A 81 16.89 -18.78 3.46
CA THR A 81 15.72 -19.58 3.08
C THR A 81 14.48 -18.71 2.91
N TYR A 82 14.35 -17.64 3.70
CA TYR A 82 13.18 -16.76 3.69
C TYR A 82 13.59 -15.29 3.68
N VAL A 83 12.84 -14.47 2.96
CA VAL A 83 13.03 -13.02 2.90
C VAL A 83 11.68 -12.28 2.92
N ALA A 84 11.57 -11.21 3.71
CA ALA A 84 10.34 -10.42 3.79
C ALA A 84 10.61 -8.93 3.61
N GLU A 85 9.70 -8.27 2.87
CA GLU A 85 9.54 -6.81 2.89
C GLU A 85 8.39 -6.45 3.85
N MET A 86 8.56 -5.40 4.62
CA MET A 86 7.51 -4.80 5.45
C MET A 86 6.97 -3.53 4.77
N LYS A 87 5.66 -3.41 4.67
CA LYS A 87 4.97 -2.29 3.99
C LYS A 87 3.83 -1.78 4.87
N LEU A 88 4.22 -0.98 5.86
CA LEU A 88 3.36 -0.36 6.86
C LEU A 88 3.35 1.16 6.74
N LYS A 89 3.88 1.73 5.64
CA LYS A 89 3.80 3.18 5.35
C LYS A 89 3.55 3.47 3.88
N SER A 90 4.20 2.74 2.97
CA SER A 90 4.10 2.94 1.52
C SER A 90 3.76 1.65 0.79
N LEU A 91 3.15 1.78 -0.38
CA LEU A 91 2.99 0.66 -1.31
C LEU A 91 4.34 0.20 -1.87
N LEU A 92 4.35 -1.00 -2.46
CA LEU A 92 5.51 -1.52 -3.18
C LEU A 92 5.87 -0.58 -4.32
N HIS A 93 7.13 -0.18 -4.40
CA HIS A 93 7.68 0.26 -5.68
C HIS A 93 7.84 -1.01 -6.54
N GLY A 94 7.30 -0.99 -7.76
CA GLY A 94 6.99 -2.18 -8.58
C GLY A 94 8.11 -3.15 -8.99
N ASN A 95 9.28 -3.11 -8.35
CA ASN A 95 10.41 -4.02 -8.62
C ASN A 95 10.93 -4.77 -7.38
N GLN A 96 10.39 -4.57 -6.18
CA GLN A 96 10.97 -5.17 -4.95
C GLN A 96 10.97 -6.71 -4.96
N GLN A 97 9.94 -7.35 -5.52
CA GLN A 97 9.94 -8.80 -5.71
C GLN A 97 11.02 -9.29 -6.69
N LEU A 98 11.37 -8.48 -7.69
CA LEU A 98 12.47 -8.79 -8.62
C LEU A 98 13.83 -8.59 -7.95
N ASP A 99 13.96 -7.60 -7.06
CA ASP A 99 15.16 -7.38 -6.27
C ASP A 99 15.44 -8.56 -5.32
N PHE A 100 14.40 -9.16 -4.74
CA PHE A 100 14.52 -10.40 -3.96
C PHE A 100 15.08 -11.55 -4.78
N ALA A 101 14.47 -11.85 -5.93
CA ALA A 101 14.91 -12.93 -6.80
C ALA A 101 16.36 -12.74 -7.26
N ARG A 102 16.81 -11.50 -7.44
CA ARG A 102 18.21 -11.19 -7.79
C ARG A 102 19.16 -11.40 -6.60
N ASN A 103 18.80 -10.89 -5.43
CA ASN A 103 19.69 -10.88 -4.26
C ASN A 103 19.75 -12.24 -3.54
N PHE A 104 18.65 -13.00 -3.61
CA PHE A 104 18.41 -14.27 -2.92
C PHE A 104 17.57 -15.23 -3.77
N PRO A 105 18.09 -15.76 -4.89
CA PRO A 105 17.33 -16.53 -5.88
C PRO A 105 16.72 -17.83 -5.35
N ALA A 106 17.29 -18.41 -4.30
CA ALA A 106 16.82 -19.64 -3.67
C ALA A 106 15.85 -19.38 -2.48
N ALA A 107 15.70 -18.12 -2.07
CA ALA A 107 14.89 -17.77 -0.92
C ALA A 107 13.42 -17.56 -1.29
N GLN A 108 12.56 -17.84 -0.33
CA GLN A 108 11.13 -17.61 -0.45
C GLN A 108 10.82 -16.18 -0.02
N ALA A 109 10.20 -15.41 -0.90
CA ALA A 109 9.82 -14.04 -0.62
C ALA A 109 8.37 -13.94 -0.11
N THR A 110 8.13 -13.08 0.88
CA THR A 110 6.79 -12.63 1.28
C THR A 110 6.77 -11.11 1.46
N ILE A 111 5.57 -10.53 1.50
CA ILE A 111 5.40 -9.10 1.77
C ILE A 111 4.39 -8.98 2.91
N LEU A 112 4.79 -8.27 3.94
CA LEU A 112 4.04 -8.09 5.18
C LEU A 112 3.41 -6.70 5.15
N GLY A 113 2.08 -6.65 5.20
CA GLY A 113 1.31 -5.40 5.14
C GLY A 113 0.38 -5.26 6.33
N LEU A 114 -0.27 -4.09 6.45
CA LEU A 114 -1.31 -3.89 7.47
C LEU A 114 -2.59 -4.63 7.09
N PHE A 115 -2.99 -4.53 5.83
CA PHE A 115 -4.18 -5.15 5.24
C PHE A 115 -3.83 -6.43 4.48
N GLU A 116 -4.80 -7.34 4.39
CA GLU A 116 -4.67 -8.51 3.53
C GLU A 116 -5.07 -8.19 2.08
N LYS A 117 -4.12 -8.36 1.15
CA LYS A 117 -4.31 -8.18 -0.29
C LYS A 117 -3.20 -8.94 -0.99
N ALA A 118 -3.46 -9.85 -1.92
CA ALA A 118 -2.36 -10.50 -2.64
C ALA A 118 -1.43 -9.45 -3.32
N PRO A 119 -0.09 -9.50 -3.10
CA PRO A 119 0.71 -10.52 -2.42
C PRO A 119 1.02 -10.27 -0.93
N TYR A 120 0.44 -9.23 -0.32
CA TYR A 120 0.54 -8.89 1.11
C TYR A 120 -0.19 -9.87 2.02
N VAL A 121 0.46 -10.20 3.12
CA VAL A 121 -0.12 -10.91 4.27
C VAL A 121 -0.34 -9.89 5.40
N SER A 122 -1.51 -9.91 6.05
CA SER A 122 -1.79 -9.01 7.18
C SER A 122 -0.93 -9.38 8.39
N PHE A 123 0.12 -8.57 8.60
CA PHE A 123 1.11 -8.78 9.64
C PHE A 123 0.54 -8.71 11.06
N PRO A 124 -0.29 -7.70 11.43
CA PRO A 124 -0.84 -7.62 12.78
C PRO A 124 -1.70 -8.84 13.11
N ARG A 125 -2.63 -9.18 12.21
CA ARG A 125 -3.54 -10.32 12.38
C ARG A 125 -2.77 -11.63 12.51
N LEU A 126 -1.76 -11.81 11.66
CA LEU A 126 -0.91 -13.01 11.65
C LEU A 126 -0.20 -13.21 12.99
N LEU A 127 0.40 -12.16 13.55
CA LEU A 127 1.07 -12.29 14.84
C LEU A 127 0.07 -12.48 15.98
N THR A 128 -1.04 -11.73 15.99
CA THR A 128 -1.99 -11.80 17.12
C THR A 128 -2.70 -13.14 17.19
N GLU A 129 -3.06 -13.75 16.06
CA GLU A 129 -3.70 -15.07 16.04
C GLU A 129 -2.76 -16.19 16.48
N ASN A 130 -1.44 -16.05 16.24
CA ASN A 130 -0.47 -17.12 16.47
C ASN A 130 0.35 -16.95 17.76
N PHE A 131 0.32 -15.76 18.35
CA PHE A 131 1.02 -15.41 19.60
C PHE A 131 0.07 -14.92 20.71
N ALA A 132 -1.23 -15.17 20.58
CA ALA A 132 -2.20 -14.92 21.65
C ALA A 132 -1.88 -15.72 22.93
N ASP A 133 -1.27 -16.89 22.78
CA ASP A 133 -0.94 -17.76 23.90
C ASP A 133 0.40 -17.35 24.54
N ARG A 134 0.31 -16.74 25.73
CA ARG A 134 1.43 -16.07 26.41
C ARG A 134 2.58 -17.01 26.81
N GLY A 135 2.37 -18.33 26.73
CA GLY A 135 3.41 -19.33 26.92
C GLY A 135 4.46 -19.37 25.80
N ALA A 136 4.14 -18.84 24.62
CA ALA A 136 5.04 -18.87 23.45
C ALA A 136 6.33 -18.02 23.62
N ILE A 137 6.40 -17.17 24.64
CA ILE A 137 7.57 -16.33 24.96
C ILE A 137 8.26 -16.73 26.28
N GLU A 138 7.90 -17.90 26.83
CA GLU A 138 8.59 -18.46 27.99
C GLU A 138 10.08 -18.72 27.67
N GLY A 139 10.97 -18.26 28.55
CA GLY A 139 12.43 -18.37 28.38
C GLY A 139 13.13 -17.11 27.86
N ILE A 140 12.37 -16.10 27.41
CA ILE A 140 12.91 -14.76 27.11
C ILE A 140 13.11 -13.97 28.42
N GLU A 141 14.09 -13.07 28.49
CA GLU A 141 14.30 -12.19 29.66
C GLU A 141 13.05 -11.36 29.98
N ASP A 142 12.78 -11.09 31.27
CA ASP A 142 11.52 -10.49 31.73
C ASP A 142 11.24 -9.11 31.08
N ASP A 143 12.24 -8.25 30.96
CA ASP A 143 12.07 -6.94 30.32
C ASP A 143 11.78 -7.05 28.82
N ALA A 144 12.41 -8.00 28.14
CA ALA A 144 12.14 -8.29 26.74
C ALA A 144 10.74 -8.90 26.55
N GLN A 145 10.29 -9.78 27.46
CA GLN A 145 8.92 -10.27 27.45
C GLN A 145 7.89 -9.14 27.60
N ARG A 146 8.14 -8.17 28.50
CA ARG A 146 7.26 -7.00 28.67
C ARG A 146 7.17 -6.17 27.39
N LEU A 147 8.30 -5.94 26.72
CA LEU A 147 8.33 -5.22 25.45
C LEU A 147 7.58 -5.98 24.34
N ILE A 148 7.77 -7.29 24.25
CA ILE A 148 7.04 -8.13 23.28
C ILE A 148 5.53 -8.11 23.56
N ARG A 149 5.11 -8.20 24.82
CA ARG A 149 3.68 -8.11 25.18
C ARG A 149 3.07 -6.77 24.81
N LEU A 150 3.78 -5.68 25.07
CA LEU A 150 3.36 -4.33 24.66
C LEU A 150 3.24 -4.24 23.13
N TRP A 151 4.15 -4.87 22.40
CA TRP A 151 4.10 -4.95 20.95
C TRP A 151 2.94 -5.77 20.41
N LEU A 152 2.69 -6.95 20.98
CA LEU A 152 1.54 -7.77 20.58
C LEU A 152 0.22 -7.04 20.85
N ASN A 153 0.10 -6.31 21.95
CA ASN A 153 -1.08 -5.48 22.22
C ASN A 153 -1.26 -4.37 21.17
N TYR A 154 -0.18 -3.70 20.78
CA TYR A 154 -0.22 -2.73 19.69
C TYR A 154 -0.70 -3.35 18.36
N LEU A 155 -0.19 -4.54 18.03
CA LEU A 155 -0.59 -5.27 16.82
C LEU A 155 -2.05 -5.73 16.89
N GLU A 156 -2.54 -6.12 18.06
CA GLU A 156 -3.95 -6.45 18.29
C GLU A 156 -4.84 -5.24 18.01
N MET A 157 -4.48 -4.07 18.53
CA MET A 157 -5.19 -2.82 18.24
C MET A 157 -5.20 -2.50 16.74
N LEU A 158 -4.05 -2.65 16.06
CA LEU A 158 -3.96 -2.46 14.62
C LEU A 158 -4.80 -3.46 13.83
N SER A 159 -4.79 -4.74 14.22
CA SER A 159 -5.59 -5.81 13.60
C SER A 159 -7.09 -5.53 13.74
N ASN A 160 -7.53 -5.12 14.95
CA ASN A 160 -8.91 -4.75 15.21
C ASN A 160 -9.34 -3.53 14.41
N LEU A 161 -8.43 -2.58 14.20
CA LEU A 161 -8.70 -1.40 13.39
C LEU A 161 -8.85 -1.79 11.92
N THR A 162 -7.91 -2.56 11.35
CA THR A 162 -8.00 -2.99 9.94
C THR A 162 -9.22 -3.83 9.67
N GLN A 163 -9.60 -4.73 10.58
CA GLN A 163 -10.82 -5.53 10.42
C GLN A 163 -12.07 -4.64 10.32
N GLN A 164 -12.18 -3.60 11.17
CA GLN A 164 -13.29 -2.64 11.07
C GLN A 164 -13.34 -1.92 9.72
N PHE A 165 -12.18 -1.63 9.11
CA PHE A 165 -12.15 -1.07 7.75
C PHE A 165 -12.54 -2.11 6.70
N GLU A 166 -11.98 -3.31 6.76
CA GLU A 166 -12.29 -4.42 5.85
C GLU A 166 -13.80 -4.74 5.85
N ASP A 167 -14.43 -4.78 7.02
CA ASP A 167 -15.87 -4.99 7.18
C ASP A 167 -16.72 -3.88 6.56
N LEU A 168 -16.23 -2.63 6.56
CA LEU A 168 -16.89 -1.52 5.87
C LEU A 168 -16.78 -1.64 4.34
N GLY A 169 -15.70 -2.25 3.84
CA GLY A 169 -15.46 -2.45 2.42
C GLY A 169 -15.43 -1.12 1.66
N LEU A 170 -16.40 -0.90 0.76
CA LEU A 170 -16.54 0.33 -0.04
C LEU A 170 -17.51 1.36 0.56
N LYS A 171 -18.18 1.07 1.67
CA LYS A 171 -19.20 1.95 2.25
C LYS A 171 -18.59 3.24 2.82
N SER A 172 -19.45 4.21 3.13
CA SER A 172 -19.07 5.45 3.83
C SER A 172 -18.55 5.18 5.24
N LEU A 173 -17.52 5.93 5.64
CA LEU A 173 -17.04 5.97 7.02
C LEU A 173 -17.89 6.93 7.86
N PRO A 174 -18.41 6.50 9.03
CA PRO A 174 -18.95 7.42 10.02
C PRO A 174 -17.89 8.43 10.45
N ASP A 175 -18.27 9.71 10.57
CA ASP A 175 -17.37 10.80 10.97
C ASP A 175 -16.04 10.85 10.17
N ALA A 176 -16.12 10.67 8.85
CA ALA A 176 -14.98 10.54 7.93
C ALA A 176 -13.88 11.60 8.14
N ASP A 177 -14.25 12.87 8.34
CA ASP A 177 -13.27 13.96 8.58
C ASP A 177 -12.50 13.75 9.89
N ARG A 178 -13.19 13.38 10.97
CA ARG A 178 -12.56 13.10 12.26
C ARG A 178 -11.71 11.83 12.20
N VAL A 179 -12.19 10.79 11.53
CA VAL A 179 -11.41 9.56 11.30
C VAL A 179 -10.12 9.89 10.55
N ARG A 180 -10.20 10.65 9.45
CA ARG A 180 -9.02 11.08 8.69
C ARG A 180 -8.03 11.85 9.55
N ASP A 181 -8.49 12.84 10.29
CA ASP A 181 -7.63 13.65 11.14
C ASP A 181 -6.91 12.81 12.20
N ARG A 182 -7.61 11.86 12.84
CA ARG A 182 -7.01 10.97 13.84
C ARG A 182 -6.06 9.96 13.19
N LEU A 183 -6.38 9.40 12.03
CA LEU A 183 -5.46 8.54 11.28
C LEU A 183 -4.18 9.28 10.85
N ARG A 184 -4.27 10.57 10.52
CA ARG A 184 -3.12 11.41 10.23
C ARG A 184 -2.23 11.59 11.45
N VAL A 185 -2.82 11.85 12.63
CA VAL A 185 -2.08 11.90 13.91
C VAL A 185 -1.42 10.55 14.20
N ALA A 186 -2.14 9.46 13.97
CA ALA A 186 -1.64 8.10 14.09
C ALA A 186 -0.66 7.71 12.97
N LYS A 187 -0.35 8.58 11.99
CA LYS A 187 0.48 8.29 10.81
C LYS A 187 0.07 7.02 10.04
N LEU A 188 -1.24 6.77 9.94
CA LEU A 188 -1.80 5.63 9.20
C LEU A 188 -2.62 6.06 7.97
N GLU A 189 -2.95 7.35 7.82
CA GLU A 189 -3.79 7.90 6.74
C GLU A 189 -3.43 7.33 5.36
N GLY A 190 -2.17 7.46 4.90
CA GLY A 190 -1.76 7.01 3.57
C GLY A 190 -1.89 5.50 3.33
N ILE A 191 -1.81 4.67 4.38
CA ILE A 191 -2.03 3.22 4.27
C ILE A 191 -3.51 2.93 4.06
N PHE A 192 -4.38 3.62 4.81
CA PHE A 192 -5.82 3.52 4.65
C PHE A 192 -6.26 4.03 3.27
N GLU A 193 -5.69 5.13 2.77
CA GLU A 193 -5.90 5.60 1.40
C GLU A 193 -5.52 4.53 0.39
N ALA A 194 -4.31 3.94 0.51
CA ALA A 194 -3.84 2.92 -0.41
C ALA A 194 -4.74 1.68 -0.46
N TRP A 195 -5.21 1.21 0.71
CA TRP A 195 -6.16 0.11 0.80
C TRP A 195 -7.52 0.45 0.14
N ARG A 196 -8.05 1.65 0.39
CA ARG A 196 -9.29 2.14 -0.25
C ARG A 196 -9.17 2.22 -1.78
N HIS A 197 -8.04 2.73 -2.27
CA HIS A 197 -7.75 2.77 -3.70
C HIS A 197 -7.73 1.39 -4.34
N TRP A 198 -7.12 0.42 -3.66
CA TRP A 198 -7.12 -0.96 -4.14
C TRP A 198 -8.53 -1.53 -4.27
N LEU A 199 -9.41 -1.37 -3.27
CA LEU A 199 -10.78 -1.87 -3.37
C LEU A 199 -11.52 -1.32 -4.60
N VAL A 200 -11.30 -0.05 -4.93
CA VAL A 200 -11.85 0.59 -6.13
C VAL A 200 -11.25 0.00 -7.40
N GLN A 201 -9.94 -0.21 -7.44
CA GLN A 201 -9.28 -0.84 -8.58
C GLN A 201 -9.82 -2.25 -8.84
N GLU A 202 -10.08 -3.06 -7.82
CA GLU A 202 -10.68 -4.38 -8.01
C GLU A 202 -12.07 -4.30 -8.64
N LYS A 203 -12.86 -3.30 -8.26
CA LYS A 203 -14.17 -3.02 -8.89
C LYS A 203 -14.05 -2.42 -10.29
N LEU A 204 -12.86 -2.03 -10.71
CA LEU A 204 -12.53 -1.50 -12.03
C LEU A 204 -11.54 -2.43 -12.74
N ALA A 205 -11.50 -3.73 -12.41
CA ALA A 205 -10.56 -4.66 -13.04
C ALA A 205 -10.92 -4.98 -14.51
N ASP A 206 -12.19 -4.80 -14.88
CA ASP A 206 -12.77 -5.06 -16.20
C ASP A 206 -12.66 -3.87 -17.17
N LEU A 207 -11.71 -2.96 -16.92
CA LEU A 207 -11.53 -1.77 -17.74
C LEU A 207 -11.18 -2.09 -19.21
N PRO A 208 -11.42 -1.15 -20.14
CA PRO A 208 -11.19 -1.35 -21.56
C PRO A 208 -9.75 -1.79 -21.91
N ALA A 209 -9.63 -2.61 -22.95
CA ALA A 209 -8.33 -3.09 -23.43
C ALA A 209 -7.39 -1.92 -23.80
N GLY A 210 -6.13 -2.02 -23.39
CA GLY A 210 -5.10 -0.99 -23.65
C GLY A 210 -4.99 0.07 -22.56
N MET A 211 -5.85 0.05 -21.53
CA MET A 211 -5.64 0.81 -20.31
C MET A 211 -4.54 0.18 -19.45
N ARG A 212 -3.59 1.01 -19.03
CA ARG A 212 -2.58 0.69 -18.04
C ARG A 212 -3.01 1.27 -16.70
N VAL A 213 -2.92 0.46 -15.65
CA VAL A 213 -3.07 0.90 -14.28
C VAL A 213 -1.68 1.02 -13.66
N SER A 214 -1.39 2.14 -13.01
CA SER A 214 -0.19 2.29 -12.17
C SER A 214 -0.50 2.92 -10.84
N GLU A 215 0.13 2.38 -9.80
CA GLU A 215 0.06 2.89 -8.44
C GLU A 215 1.36 3.62 -8.11
N SER A 216 1.25 4.75 -7.42
CA SER A 216 2.42 5.41 -6.85
C SER A 216 2.09 6.11 -5.54
N ASN A 217 3.13 6.64 -4.90
CA ASN A 217 2.98 7.47 -3.71
C ASN A 217 3.74 8.78 -3.92
N THR A 218 3.10 9.89 -3.61
CA THR A 218 3.72 11.22 -3.68
C THR A 218 3.48 11.94 -2.36
N HIS A 219 4.55 12.31 -1.65
CA HIS A 219 4.49 12.98 -0.34
C HIS A 219 3.65 12.24 0.72
N GLY A 220 3.66 10.91 0.71
CA GLY A 220 2.89 10.09 1.65
C GLY A 220 1.44 9.85 1.21
N ARG A 221 0.98 10.46 0.11
CA ARG A 221 -0.36 10.26 -0.45
C ARG A 221 -0.33 9.23 -1.55
N HIS A 222 -1.21 8.26 -1.45
CA HIS A 222 -1.35 7.25 -2.49
C HIS A 222 -2.08 7.84 -3.71
N LEU A 223 -1.69 7.41 -4.91
CA LEU A 223 -2.39 7.76 -6.14
C LEU A 223 -2.46 6.56 -7.09
N THR A 224 -3.51 6.57 -7.90
CA THR A 224 -3.77 5.58 -8.95
C THR A 224 -3.97 6.29 -10.28
N ASP A 225 -3.23 5.86 -11.30
CA ASP A 225 -3.36 6.35 -12.66
C ASP A 225 -3.97 5.25 -13.55
N TRP A 226 -4.98 5.61 -14.34
CA TRP A 226 -5.51 4.82 -15.44
C TRP A 226 -5.21 5.54 -16.76
N GLY A 227 -4.21 5.06 -17.48
CA GLY A 227 -3.68 5.74 -18.68
C GLY A 227 -3.69 4.86 -19.92
N ARG A 228 -3.85 5.48 -21.09
CA ARG A 228 -3.70 4.85 -22.40
C ARG A 228 -2.68 5.63 -23.22
N LYS A 229 -1.77 4.91 -23.89
CA LYS A 229 -0.84 5.53 -24.83
C LYS A 229 -1.56 5.88 -26.13
N PHE A 230 -1.43 7.13 -26.56
CA PHE A 230 -1.95 7.68 -27.79
C PHE A 230 -0.94 8.66 -28.40
N ARG A 231 -0.48 8.39 -29.63
CA ARG A 231 0.51 9.24 -30.34
C ARG A 231 1.77 9.55 -29.52
N GLY A 232 2.23 8.59 -28.72
CA GLY A 232 3.40 8.72 -27.85
C GLY A 232 3.16 9.49 -26.54
N VAL A 233 1.97 10.01 -26.32
CA VAL A 233 1.52 10.63 -25.05
C VAL A 233 0.68 9.61 -24.28
N GLU A 234 0.85 9.53 -22.97
CA GLU A 234 -0.06 8.77 -22.10
C GLU A 234 -1.14 9.73 -21.59
N LEU A 235 -2.39 9.53 -21.99
CA LEU A 235 -3.55 10.29 -21.53
C LEU A 235 -4.35 9.42 -20.56
N GLY A 236 -4.84 9.99 -19.45
CA GLY A 236 -5.49 9.17 -18.43
C GLY A 236 -6.22 9.93 -17.34
N ILE A 237 -6.85 9.18 -16.45
CA ILE A 237 -7.41 9.68 -15.18
C ILE A 237 -6.48 9.31 -14.04
N GLN A 238 -6.10 10.29 -13.24
CA GLN A 238 -5.39 10.11 -11.98
C GLN A 238 -6.38 10.34 -10.84
N TRP A 239 -6.39 9.45 -9.86
CA TRP A 239 -7.07 9.67 -8.59
C TRP A 239 -6.03 9.77 -7.47
N GLN A 240 -6.10 10.85 -6.70
CA GLN A 240 -5.19 11.12 -5.59
C GLN A 240 -5.94 11.78 -4.44
N THR A 241 -5.97 11.12 -3.27
CA THR A 241 -6.64 11.56 -2.03
C THR A 241 -8.12 11.89 -2.23
N ASP A 242 -8.43 13.12 -2.64
CA ASP A 242 -9.77 13.67 -2.78
C ASP A 242 -10.08 14.19 -4.19
N SER A 243 -9.18 13.96 -5.14
CA SER A 243 -9.25 14.59 -6.46
C SER A 243 -9.09 13.58 -7.59
N ALA A 244 -9.98 13.67 -8.57
CA ALA A 244 -9.80 13.05 -9.88
C ALA A 244 -9.23 14.11 -10.83
N LYS A 245 -8.22 13.74 -11.60
CA LYS A 245 -7.52 14.61 -12.54
C LYS A 245 -7.42 13.95 -13.90
N LEU A 246 -7.74 14.69 -14.96
CA LEU A 246 -7.36 14.27 -16.30
C LEU A 246 -5.89 14.67 -16.49
N PHE A 247 -5.06 13.72 -16.89
CA PHE A 247 -3.63 13.94 -17.06
C PHE A 247 -3.15 13.55 -18.44
N ALA A 248 -2.05 14.17 -18.86
CA ALA A 248 -1.26 13.75 -20.00
C ALA A 248 0.22 13.72 -19.60
N SER A 249 0.93 12.68 -20.01
CA SER A 249 2.36 12.49 -19.71
C SER A 249 3.16 12.05 -20.94
N VAL A 250 4.44 12.40 -20.94
CA VAL A 250 5.44 11.99 -21.95
C VAL A 250 6.70 11.54 -21.24
N PRO A 251 7.63 10.83 -21.92
CA PRO A 251 8.95 10.53 -21.34
C PRO A 251 9.69 11.78 -20.86
N ASN A 252 10.55 11.64 -19.85
CA ASN A 252 11.30 12.76 -19.27
C ASN A 252 12.19 13.47 -20.30
N ASP A 253 12.75 12.70 -21.23
CA ASP A 253 13.63 13.12 -22.33
C ASP A 253 12.86 13.49 -23.62
N ALA A 254 11.53 13.59 -23.56
CA ALA A 254 10.72 13.97 -24.72
C ALA A 254 11.11 15.34 -25.29
N SER A 255 11.07 15.45 -26.62
CA SER A 255 11.30 16.70 -27.35
C SER A 255 10.26 17.77 -27.02
N ASP A 256 10.57 19.03 -27.29
CA ASP A 256 9.62 20.12 -27.08
C ASP A 256 8.38 19.99 -27.97
N ASP A 257 8.52 19.49 -29.20
CA ASP A 257 7.37 19.18 -30.08
C ASP A 257 6.42 18.14 -29.45
N MET A 258 6.97 17.13 -28.79
CA MET A 258 6.17 16.11 -28.11
C MET A 258 5.49 16.67 -26.86
N ARG A 259 6.15 17.58 -26.13
CA ARG A 259 5.55 18.31 -25.00
C ARG A 259 4.43 19.24 -25.44
N CYS A 260 4.60 19.95 -26.56
CA CYS A 260 3.55 20.75 -27.19
C CYS A 260 2.37 19.87 -27.62
N THR A 261 2.64 18.70 -28.19
CA THR A 261 1.61 17.71 -28.56
C THR A 261 0.83 17.24 -27.34
N ARG A 262 1.51 16.93 -26.23
CA ARG A 262 0.88 16.57 -24.95
C ARG A 262 -0.03 17.67 -24.44
N ASP A 263 0.46 18.91 -24.40
CA ASP A 263 -0.30 20.04 -23.83
C ASP A 263 -1.56 20.29 -24.66
N LYS A 264 -1.43 20.32 -26.00
CA LYS A 264 -2.59 20.43 -26.90
C LYS A 264 -3.57 19.28 -26.76
N LEU A 265 -3.07 18.04 -26.69
CA LEU A 265 -3.92 16.85 -26.52
C LEU A 265 -4.73 16.93 -25.22
N LEU A 266 -4.12 17.40 -24.12
CA LEU A 266 -4.80 17.57 -22.85
C LEU A 266 -5.84 18.69 -22.91
N GLU A 267 -5.54 19.82 -23.54
CA GLU A 267 -6.49 20.93 -23.72
C GLU A 267 -7.71 20.51 -24.56
N ASP A 268 -7.48 19.80 -25.66
CA ASP A 268 -8.53 19.27 -26.53
C ASP A 268 -9.39 18.25 -25.76
N ALA A 269 -8.75 17.32 -25.04
CA ALA A 269 -9.45 16.33 -24.23
C ALA A 269 -10.26 16.97 -23.10
N LEU A 270 -9.72 17.99 -22.41
CA LEU A 270 -10.44 18.72 -21.37
C LEU A 270 -11.67 19.44 -21.92
N THR A 271 -11.58 19.99 -23.12
CA THR A 271 -12.72 20.67 -23.76
C THR A 271 -13.87 19.70 -24.00
N VAL A 272 -13.58 18.53 -24.58
CA VAL A 272 -14.59 17.48 -24.79
C VAL A 272 -15.12 16.95 -23.46
N TYR A 273 -14.22 16.71 -22.50
CA TYR A 273 -14.58 16.22 -21.17
C TYR A 273 -15.55 17.16 -20.44
N CYS A 274 -15.25 18.47 -20.40
CA CYS A 274 -16.11 19.44 -19.72
C CYS A 274 -17.51 19.50 -20.34
N SER A 275 -17.59 19.35 -21.67
CA SER A 275 -18.87 19.24 -22.38
C SER A 275 -19.63 17.97 -22.02
N GLU A 276 -18.95 16.82 -21.90
CA GLU A 276 -19.57 15.53 -21.61
C GLU A 276 -20.07 15.41 -20.16
N PHE A 277 -19.27 15.88 -19.20
CA PHE A 277 -19.57 15.75 -17.77
C PHE A 277 -20.26 17.00 -17.16
N ASN A 278 -20.49 18.05 -17.96
CA ASN A 278 -21.04 19.33 -17.52
C ASN A 278 -20.26 19.95 -16.33
N GLU A 279 -18.94 19.84 -16.38
CA GLU A 279 -18.04 20.30 -15.32
C GLU A 279 -17.28 21.55 -15.75
N ARG A 280 -17.24 22.55 -14.86
CA ARG A 280 -16.35 23.70 -15.02
C ARG A 280 -15.01 23.37 -14.39
N THR A 281 -14.04 23.02 -15.21
CA THR A 281 -12.67 22.84 -14.74
C THR A 281 -11.98 24.19 -14.62
N GLY A 282 -11.36 24.46 -13.48
CA GLY A 282 -10.39 25.54 -13.37
C GLY A 282 -9.11 25.09 -14.08
N PHE A 283 -8.80 25.70 -15.23
CA PHE A 283 -7.58 25.41 -15.97
C PHE A 283 -6.37 25.97 -15.22
N SER A 284 -5.70 25.11 -14.47
CA SER A 284 -4.33 25.35 -14.01
C SER A 284 -3.51 24.12 -14.35
N LEU A 285 -2.76 24.21 -15.45
CA LEU A 285 -1.78 23.19 -15.80
C LEU A 285 -0.68 23.21 -14.75
N SER A 286 -0.52 22.10 -14.03
CA SER A 286 0.59 21.93 -13.08
C SER A 286 1.94 22.16 -13.78
N ASN A 287 2.85 22.91 -13.17
CA ASN A 287 4.23 23.03 -13.64
C ASN A 287 4.92 21.65 -13.61
N GLY A 288 5.44 21.21 -14.74
CA GLY A 288 5.88 19.84 -14.96
C GLY A 288 6.37 19.62 -16.38
N LYS A 289 7.66 19.30 -16.57
CA LYS A 289 8.26 19.15 -17.91
C LYS A 289 7.70 17.96 -18.68
N TRP A 290 7.31 16.90 -17.98
CA TRP A 290 6.90 15.62 -18.57
C TRP A 290 5.44 15.25 -18.25
N PHE A 291 4.86 15.76 -17.15
CA PHE A 291 3.49 15.51 -16.72
C PHE A 291 2.67 16.80 -16.63
N ARG A 292 1.42 16.74 -17.07
CA ARG A 292 0.41 17.79 -16.90
C ARG A 292 -0.90 17.17 -16.43
N SER A 293 -1.63 17.88 -15.60
CA SER A 293 -2.96 17.47 -15.19
C SER A 293 -3.86 18.66 -14.91
N ALA A 294 -5.16 18.44 -14.96
CA ALA A 294 -6.18 19.36 -14.47
C ALA A 294 -7.17 18.58 -13.59
N THR A 295 -7.64 19.22 -12.51
CA THR A 295 -8.63 18.60 -11.63
C THR A 295 -9.99 18.62 -12.32
N VAL A 296 -10.58 17.44 -12.43
CA VAL A 296 -11.84 17.18 -13.15
C VAL A 296 -12.92 16.57 -12.25
N GLY A 297 -12.68 16.49 -10.94
CA GLY A 297 -13.66 15.99 -9.99
C GLY A 297 -13.09 15.91 -8.58
N LYS A 298 -13.99 15.87 -7.59
CA LYS A 298 -13.62 15.60 -6.20
C LYS A 298 -14.18 14.24 -5.80
N ILE A 299 -13.29 13.27 -5.62
CA ILE A 299 -13.62 11.90 -5.27
C ILE A 299 -12.80 11.57 -4.03
N ASP A 300 -13.46 11.57 -2.87
CA ASP A 300 -12.80 11.46 -1.58
C ASP A 300 -12.73 10.00 -1.12
N CYS A 301 -11.50 9.51 -0.90
CA CYS A 301 -11.24 8.13 -0.48
C CYS A 301 -11.86 7.73 0.87
N PHE A 302 -12.27 8.69 1.71
CA PHE A 302 -12.96 8.44 2.99
C PHE A 302 -14.49 8.51 2.90
N ARG A 303 -15.05 8.91 1.76
CA ARG A 303 -16.50 8.88 1.50
C ARG A 303 -16.93 7.52 0.96
N ASP A 304 -18.21 7.34 0.66
CA ASP A 304 -18.72 6.13 0.01
C ASP A 304 -18.00 5.89 -1.34
N LEU A 305 -17.25 4.79 -1.41
CA LEU A 305 -16.50 4.42 -2.60
C LEU A 305 -17.31 3.64 -3.62
N GLY A 306 -18.49 3.15 -3.27
CA GLY A 306 -19.44 2.67 -4.27
C GLY A 306 -19.82 3.80 -5.24
N VAL A 307 -20.00 5.01 -4.71
CA VAL A 307 -20.19 6.23 -5.52
C VAL A 307 -18.92 6.58 -6.28
N ALA A 308 -17.74 6.51 -5.64
CA ALA A 308 -16.47 6.76 -6.32
C ALA A 308 -16.24 5.85 -7.52
N VAL A 309 -16.55 4.55 -7.41
CA VAL A 309 -16.48 3.59 -8.53
C VAL A 309 -17.40 4.03 -9.68
N ALA A 310 -18.64 4.42 -9.36
CA ALA A 310 -19.61 4.89 -10.35
C ALA A 310 -19.19 6.21 -11.02
N GLU A 311 -18.47 7.07 -10.31
CA GLU A 311 -17.95 8.33 -10.85
C GLU A 311 -16.64 8.15 -11.64
N LEU A 312 -15.74 7.27 -11.20
CA LEU A 312 -14.44 7.04 -11.85
C LEU A 312 -14.59 6.27 -13.16
N ARG A 313 -15.43 5.23 -13.19
CA ARG A 313 -15.60 4.39 -14.38
C ARG A 313 -15.88 5.17 -15.67
N PRO A 314 -16.92 6.02 -15.75
CA PRO A 314 -17.23 6.75 -16.99
C PRO A 314 -16.11 7.71 -17.39
N ARG A 315 -15.36 8.26 -16.43
CA ARG A 315 -14.22 9.16 -16.68
C ARG A 315 -13.01 8.41 -17.23
N ILE A 316 -12.77 7.18 -16.75
CA ILE A 316 -11.73 6.31 -17.30
C ILE A 316 -12.14 5.86 -18.72
N GLU A 317 -13.38 5.46 -18.93
CA GLU A 317 -13.88 5.07 -20.25
C GLU A 317 -13.88 6.23 -21.26
N PHE A 318 -14.09 7.46 -20.79
CA PHE A 318 -13.96 8.66 -21.62
C PHE A 318 -12.60 8.72 -22.32
N VAL A 319 -11.50 8.46 -21.59
CA VAL A 319 -10.15 8.49 -22.18
C VAL A 319 -10.05 7.49 -23.33
N ASN A 320 -10.64 6.30 -23.15
CA ASN A 320 -10.63 5.27 -24.18
C ASN A 320 -11.41 5.72 -25.43
N ARG A 321 -12.64 6.21 -25.25
CA ARG A 321 -13.49 6.72 -26.34
C ARG A 321 -12.85 7.89 -27.06
N TYR A 322 -12.26 8.82 -26.31
CA TYR A 322 -11.60 10.00 -26.86
C TYR A 322 -10.42 9.58 -27.74
N CYS A 323 -9.57 8.67 -27.28
CA CYS A 323 -8.47 8.15 -28.10
C CYS A 323 -8.98 7.47 -29.38
N ASP A 324 -10.05 6.68 -29.30
CA ASP A 324 -10.62 5.96 -30.46
C ASP A 324 -11.26 6.89 -31.49
N GLN A 325 -11.90 8.00 -31.06
CA GLN A 325 -12.52 8.97 -31.96
C GLN A 325 -11.52 9.88 -32.69
N GLN A 326 -10.29 9.97 -32.19
CA GLN A 326 -9.22 10.79 -32.76
C GLN A 326 -8.32 9.99 -33.72
N HIS A 327 -8.67 8.73 -34.02
CA HIS A 327 -8.03 7.86 -35.01
C HIS A 327 -8.69 8.00 -36.40
#